data_AF-A0A914FLT3-F1
#
_entry.id   AF-A0A914FLT3-F1
#
_cell.length_a   1.000
_cell.length_b   1.000
_cell.length_c   1.000
_cell.angle_alpha   90.00
_cell.angle_beta   90.00
_cell.angle_gamma   90.00
#
_symmetry.space_group_name_H-M   'P 1'
#
loop_
_entity.id
_entity.type
_entity.pdbx_description
1 polymer ?
#
loop_
_entity_poly.entity_id
_entity_poly.type
_entity_poly.pdbx_seq_one_letter_code
_entity_poly.pdbx_strand_id
1 'polypeptide(L)'
;MITVFFAYFLDKINLEQFIEYVQKTYIGAVCCDNYVDNGLVVRTRGLPWQASDEDVALFFAGLNIASGGVALCLSPDGRRNGEAIVKFETRAHRELALQRHRQFLHNRYIEVYRATGDDFLKVAVGK
;
A
#
# COMPACT_ATOMS: atom_id res chain seq x y z
N MET A 1 36.23 12.37 29.77
CA MET A 1 35.54 13.40 28.94
C MET A 1 34.83 12.83 27.70
N ILE A 2 34.48 11.53 27.66
CA ILE A 2 33.83 10.92 26.47
C ILE A 2 32.43 10.35 26.82
N THR A 3 32.12 10.11 28.10
CA THR A 3 30.89 9.45 28.52
C THR A 3 29.64 10.33 28.49
N VAL A 4 29.78 11.65 28.49
CA VAL A 4 28.64 12.58 28.55
C VAL A 4 28.06 12.86 27.16
N PHE A 5 28.89 12.85 26.10
CA PHE A 5 28.45 13.18 24.75
C PHE A 5 27.55 12.09 24.12
N PHE A 6 27.79 10.82 24.45
CA PHE A 6 26.98 9.70 23.95
C PHE A 6 25.59 9.65 24.60
N ALA A 7 25.49 10.03 25.88
CA ALA A 7 24.20 10.14 26.58
C ALA A 7 23.33 11.29 26.03
N TYR A 8 23.92 12.48 25.79
CA TYR A 8 23.21 13.61 25.18
C TYR A 8 22.79 13.35 23.72
N PHE A 9 23.54 12.52 22.99
CA PHE A 9 23.17 12.14 21.62
C PHE A 9 21.99 11.16 21.59
N LEU A 10 21.86 10.31 22.62
CA LEU A 10 20.74 9.37 22.76
C LEU A 10 19.46 10.06 23.28
N ASP A 11 19.57 11.08 24.15
CA ASP A 11 18.41 11.85 24.64
C ASP A 11 17.76 12.76 23.58
N LYS A 12 18.48 13.06 22.48
CA LYS A 12 17.95 13.82 21.33
C LYS A 12 17.23 12.96 20.29
N ILE A 13 17.29 11.65 20.39
CA ILE A 13 16.47 10.76 19.57
C ILE A 13 15.21 10.50 20.38
N ASN A 14 14.20 11.32 20.11
CA ASN A 14 12.87 11.23 20.67
C ASN A 14 12.24 9.88 20.27
N LEU A 15 12.58 8.80 20.98
CA LEU A 15 12.13 7.42 20.70
C LEU A 15 10.62 7.24 20.88
N GLU A 16 9.92 8.25 21.40
CA GLU A 16 8.47 8.28 21.52
C GLU A 16 7.77 8.88 20.29
N GLN A 17 8.49 9.48 19.33
CA GLN A 17 7.90 10.05 18.10
C GLN A 17 7.79 9.07 16.93
N PHE A 18 8.23 7.81 17.08
CA PHE A 18 8.43 6.88 15.96
C PHE A 18 7.63 5.57 16.05
N ILE A 19 6.58 5.50 16.87
CA ILE A 19 5.60 4.40 16.73
C ILE A 19 4.56 4.85 15.70
N GLU A 20 4.81 4.54 14.43
CA GLU A 20 3.80 4.70 13.37
C GLU A 20 2.61 3.77 13.70
N TYR A 21 1.42 4.35 13.87
CA TYR A 21 0.23 3.56 14.16
C TYR A 21 -0.18 2.80 12.91
N VAL A 22 -0.05 1.47 12.96
CA VAL A 22 -0.49 0.60 11.87
C VAL A 22 -1.95 0.18 12.09
N GLN A 23 -2.79 0.40 11.09
CA GLN A 23 -4.17 -0.04 11.10
C GLN A 23 -4.27 -1.57 11.09
N LYS A 24 -5.06 -2.13 11.99
CA LYS A 24 -5.27 -3.60 12.11
C LYS A 24 -6.27 -4.14 11.09
N THR A 25 -7.12 -3.27 10.54
CA THR A 25 -8.24 -3.64 9.68
C THR A 25 -8.25 -2.70 8.48
N TYR A 26 -8.47 -3.27 7.29
CA TYR A 26 -8.72 -2.48 6.08
C TYR A 26 -10.16 -1.98 6.06
N ILE A 27 -10.34 -0.74 5.64
CA ILE A 27 -11.64 -0.11 5.49
C ILE A 27 -11.95 -0.01 4.00
N GLY A 28 -12.85 -0.87 3.52
CA GLY A 28 -13.45 -0.73 2.20
C GLY A 28 -14.33 0.51 2.13
N ALA A 29 -14.04 1.41 1.19
CA ALA A 29 -14.78 2.64 0.96
C ALA A 29 -14.74 3.04 -0.51
N VAL A 30 -15.65 3.93 -0.92
CA VAL A 30 -15.58 4.57 -2.24
C VAL A 30 -14.52 5.67 -2.20
N CYS A 31 -13.54 5.62 -3.08
CA CYS A 31 -12.60 6.72 -3.22
C CYS A 31 -13.34 7.96 -3.78
N CYS A 32 -13.30 9.08 -3.05
CA CYS A 32 -13.86 10.36 -3.48
C CYS A 32 -12.77 11.36 -3.89
N ASP A 33 -11.53 10.90 -4.03
CA ASP A 33 -10.40 11.73 -4.39
C ASP A 33 -10.45 12.15 -5.87
N ASN A 34 -10.16 13.43 -6.13
CA ASN A 34 -9.95 13.94 -7.49
C ASN A 34 -8.48 14.00 -7.89
N TYR A 35 -7.57 13.81 -6.93
CA TYR A 35 -6.13 13.82 -7.13
C TYR A 35 -5.47 12.84 -6.17
N VAL A 36 -4.51 12.06 -6.67
CA VAL A 36 -3.71 11.13 -5.88
C VAL A 36 -2.24 11.33 -6.24
N ASP A 37 -1.37 11.42 -5.24
CA ASP A 37 0.08 11.54 -5.47
C ASP A 37 0.65 10.19 -5.95
N ASN A 38 1.43 10.22 -7.03
CA ASN A 38 2.23 9.09 -7.55
C ASN A 38 3.17 8.48 -6.49
N GLY A 39 3.53 9.27 -5.48
CA GLY A 39 4.29 8.85 -4.30
C GLY A 39 3.61 7.79 -3.44
N LEU A 40 2.29 7.60 -3.59
CA LEU A 40 1.45 6.80 -2.70
C LEU A 40 0.94 5.51 -3.33
N VAL A 41 1.19 5.29 -4.62
CA VAL A 41 0.51 4.24 -5.38
C VAL A 41 1.49 3.15 -5.83
N VAL A 42 1.01 1.90 -5.76
CA VAL A 42 1.62 0.72 -6.38
C VAL A 42 0.61 -0.02 -7.24
N ARG A 43 1.12 -0.78 -8.22
CA ARG A 43 0.38 -1.78 -8.97
C ARG A 43 0.82 -3.16 -8.54
N THR A 44 -0.14 -4.04 -8.28
CA THR A 44 0.10 -5.45 -8.03
C THR A 44 -0.40 -6.29 -9.22
N ARG A 45 0.36 -7.34 -9.54
CA ARG A 45 0.02 -8.29 -10.61
C ARG A 45 0.18 -9.72 -10.14
N GLY A 46 -0.55 -10.62 -10.79
CA GLY A 46 -0.49 -12.07 -10.52
C GLY A 46 -1.45 -12.54 -9.44
N LEU A 47 -2.39 -11.68 -9.01
CA LEU A 47 -3.40 -12.02 -8.02
C LEU A 47 -4.24 -13.23 -8.48
N PRO A 48 -4.63 -14.14 -7.56
CA PRO A 48 -5.67 -15.13 -7.83
C PRO A 48 -6.94 -14.46 -8.36
N TRP A 49 -7.67 -15.10 -9.28
CA TRP A 49 -8.88 -14.52 -9.86
C TRP A 49 -9.98 -14.26 -8.82
N GLN A 50 -10.03 -15.08 -7.77
CA GLN A 50 -10.95 -14.93 -6.65
C GLN A 50 -10.51 -13.91 -5.59
N ALA A 51 -9.31 -13.32 -5.71
CA ALA A 51 -8.77 -12.42 -4.69
C ALA A 51 -9.68 -11.20 -4.51
N SER A 52 -10.07 -10.91 -3.27
CA SER A 52 -10.81 -9.70 -2.90
C SER A 52 -9.87 -8.54 -2.57
N ASP A 53 -10.43 -7.37 -2.33
CA ASP A 53 -9.68 -6.23 -1.82
C ASP A 53 -9.15 -6.47 -0.40
N GLU A 54 -9.85 -7.24 0.43
CA GLU A 54 -9.32 -7.68 1.73
C GLU A 54 -8.10 -8.61 1.59
N ASP A 55 -8.08 -9.51 0.60
CA ASP A 55 -6.91 -10.37 0.34
C ASP A 55 -5.68 -9.53 -0.05
N VAL A 56 -5.89 -8.50 -0.88
CA VAL A 56 -4.83 -7.55 -1.27
C VAL A 56 -4.38 -6.73 -0.06
N ALA A 57 -5.30 -6.30 0.79
CA ALA A 57 -4.95 -5.58 2.00
C ALA A 57 -4.15 -6.46 2.98
N LEU A 58 -4.54 -7.74 3.12
CA LEU A 58 -3.83 -8.71 3.94
C LEU A 58 -2.40 -8.97 3.44
N PHE A 59 -2.21 -9.01 2.12
CA PHE A 59 -0.86 -9.12 1.52
C PHE A 59 0.07 -7.97 1.96
N PHE A 60 -0.48 -6.78 2.14
CA PHE A 60 0.23 -5.60 2.63
C PHE A 60 0.06 -5.36 4.14
N ALA A 61 -0.35 -6.37 4.91
CA ALA A 61 -0.46 -6.25 6.35
C ALA A 61 0.84 -5.70 6.97
N GLY A 62 0.68 -4.77 7.90
CA GLY A 62 1.79 -3.98 8.45
C GLY A 62 1.96 -2.60 7.81
N LEU A 63 1.22 -2.29 6.74
CA LEU A 63 1.29 -1.02 6.02
C LEU A 63 -0.09 -0.37 5.97
N ASN A 64 -0.18 0.95 6.16
CA ASN A 64 -1.46 1.65 6.10
C ASN A 64 -1.89 1.91 4.65
N ILE A 65 -2.90 1.17 4.23
CA ILE A 65 -3.64 1.43 3.00
C ILE A 65 -4.69 2.49 3.29
N ALA A 66 -4.85 3.45 2.39
CA ALA A 66 -5.88 4.48 2.55
C ALA A 66 -7.29 3.83 2.55
N SER A 67 -8.26 4.46 3.22
CA SER A 67 -9.66 4.01 3.13
C SER A 67 -10.14 3.97 1.67
N GLY A 68 -10.67 2.83 1.23
CA GLY A 68 -11.02 2.61 -0.20
C GLY A 68 -9.81 2.58 -1.14
N GLY A 69 -8.61 2.37 -0.59
CA GLY A 69 -7.34 2.45 -1.31
C GLY A 69 -7.00 1.23 -2.15
N VAL A 70 -7.87 0.22 -2.25
CA VAL A 70 -7.66 -0.96 -3.11
C VAL A 70 -8.62 -0.92 -4.29
N ALA A 71 -8.07 -0.85 -5.50
CA ALA A 71 -8.83 -0.83 -6.74
C ALA A 71 -8.49 -2.07 -7.58
N LEU A 72 -9.40 -3.05 -7.63
CA LEU A 72 -9.23 -4.25 -8.44
C LEU A 72 -9.43 -3.93 -9.93
N CYS A 73 -8.46 -4.31 -10.76
CA CYS A 73 -8.54 -4.06 -12.20
C CYS A 73 -9.46 -5.07 -12.88
N LEU A 74 -10.26 -4.56 -13.82
CA LEU A 74 -11.17 -5.36 -14.64
C LEU A 74 -10.66 -5.42 -16.09
N SER A 75 -10.94 -6.54 -16.75
CA SER A 75 -10.83 -6.69 -18.20
C SER A 75 -11.94 -5.88 -18.90
N PRO A 76 -11.84 -5.67 -20.22
CA PRO A 76 -12.92 -5.06 -21.01
C PRO A 76 -14.27 -5.77 -20.85
N ASP A 77 -14.24 -7.09 -20.63
CA ASP A 77 -15.44 -7.91 -20.38
C ASP A 77 -15.97 -7.79 -18.93
N GLY A 78 -15.41 -6.89 -18.11
CA GLY A 78 -15.82 -6.66 -16.72
C GLY A 78 -15.35 -7.73 -15.72
N ARG A 79 -14.39 -8.58 -16.08
CA ARG A 79 -13.89 -9.66 -15.21
C ARG A 79 -12.59 -9.24 -14.53
N ARG A 80 -12.32 -9.73 -13.31
CA ARG A 80 -11.03 -9.51 -12.64
C ARG A 80 -9.89 -10.06 -13.49
N ASN A 81 -8.88 -9.23 -13.77
CA ASN A 81 -7.75 -9.61 -14.62
C ASN A 81 -6.50 -10.04 -13.84
N GLY A 82 -6.59 -10.15 -12.51
CA GLY A 82 -5.47 -10.53 -11.64
C GLY A 82 -4.52 -9.38 -11.30
N GLU A 83 -4.96 -8.14 -11.49
CA GLU A 83 -4.20 -6.94 -11.11
C GLU A 83 -5.00 -6.04 -10.16
N ALA A 84 -4.29 -5.26 -9.35
CA ALA A 84 -4.89 -4.21 -8.54
C ALA A 84 -3.98 -2.98 -8.47
N ILE A 85 -4.58 -1.81 -8.22
CA ILE A 85 -3.86 -0.59 -7.89
C ILE A 85 -4.15 -0.28 -6.42
N VAL A 86 -3.09 -0.04 -5.64
CA VAL A 86 -3.20 0.17 -4.18
C VAL A 86 -2.62 1.53 -3.80
N LYS A 87 -3.41 2.33 -3.10
CA LYS A 87 -3.07 3.64 -2.54
C LYS A 87 -2.78 3.50 -1.04
N PHE A 88 -1.59 3.91 -0.62
CA PHE A 88 -1.18 3.96 0.78
C PHE A 88 -1.41 5.35 1.38
N GLU A 89 -1.44 5.42 2.71
CA GLU A 89 -1.56 6.70 3.44
C GLU A 89 -0.28 7.55 3.31
N THR A 90 0.89 6.90 3.26
CA THR A 90 2.19 7.59 3.24
C THR A 90 3.12 7.04 2.15
N ARG A 91 4.04 7.89 1.70
CA ARG A 91 5.10 7.48 0.76
C ARG A 91 6.02 6.41 1.39
N ALA A 92 6.25 6.47 2.70
CA ALA A 92 7.04 5.47 3.41
C ALA A 92 6.41 4.07 3.30
N HIS A 93 5.10 3.95 3.55
CA HIS A 93 4.37 2.70 3.35
C HIS A 93 4.40 2.23 1.91
N ARG A 94 4.26 3.13 0.92
CA ARG A 94 4.42 2.79 -0.50
C ARG A 94 5.79 2.17 -0.77
N GLU A 95 6.88 2.78 -0.29
CA GLU A 95 8.23 2.26 -0.52
C GLU A 95 8.43 0.88 0.14
N LEU A 96 7.88 0.67 1.34
CA LEU A 96 7.87 -0.65 1.99
C LEU A 96 7.03 -1.69 1.23
N ALA A 97 5.91 -1.27 0.63
CA ALA A 97 5.08 -2.15 -0.19
C ALA A 97 5.83 -2.68 -1.41
N LEU A 98 6.71 -1.88 -2.02
CA LEU A 98 7.57 -2.32 -3.14
C LEU A 98 8.52 -3.46 -2.72
N GLN A 99 8.89 -3.55 -1.44
CA GLN A 99 9.72 -4.64 -0.91
C GLN A 99 8.97 -5.97 -0.79
N ARG A 100 7.64 -5.98 -0.94
CA ARG A 100 6.81 -7.20 -1.01
C ARG A 100 6.83 -7.85 -2.40
N HIS A 101 7.60 -7.32 -3.34
CA HIS A 101 7.75 -7.88 -4.68
C HIS A 101 8.18 -9.36 -4.63
N ARG A 102 7.47 -10.23 -5.37
CA ARG A 102 7.62 -11.69 -5.45
C ARG A 102 7.32 -12.45 -4.16
N GLN A 103 6.66 -11.82 -3.19
CA GLN A 103 6.04 -12.57 -2.10
C GLN A 103 4.77 -13.28 -2.58
N PHE A 104 4.32 -14.26 -1.79
CA PHE A 104 3.19 -15.11 -2.15
C PHE A 104 1.89 -14.60 -1.54
N LEU A 105 0.84 -14.60 -2.35
CA LEU A 105 -0.55 -14.60 -1.91
C LEU A 105 -1.13 -15.97 -2.29
N HIS A 106 -1.46 -16.78 -1.30
CA HIS A 106 -1.82 -18.19 -1.49
C HIS A 106 -0.73 -18.95 -2.28
N ASN A 107 -1.02 -19.43 -3.49
CA ASN A 107 -0.09 -20.16 -4.35
C ASN A 107 0.49 -19.32 -5.51
N ARG A 108 0.24 -18.00 -5.51
CA ARG A 108 0.66 -17.08 -6.56
C ARG A 108 1.74 -16.14 -6.04
N TYR A 109 2.84 -16.03 -6.75
CA TYR A 109 3.77 -14.92 -6.50
C TYR A 109 3.14 -13.63 -7.04
N ILE A 110 3.26 -12.58 -6.25
CA ILE A 110 2.70 -11.27 -6.57
C ILE A 110 3.83 -10.33 -6.97
N GLU A 111 3.69 -9.71 -8.13
CA GLU A 111 4.60 -8.66 -8.56
C GLU A 111 4.08 -7.32 -8.06
N VAL A 112 4.95 -6.50 -7.48
CA VAL A 112 4.62 -5.14 -7.04
C VAL A 112 5.50 -4.14 -7.79
N TYR A 113 4.88 -3.12 -8.37
CA TYR A 113 5.52 -2.07 -9.16
C TYR A 113 5.03 -0.68 -8.75
N ARG A 114 5.81 0.37 -9.04
CA ARG A 114 5.33 1.76 -8.90
C ARG A 114 4.20 2.01 -9.89
N ALA A 115 3.21 2.80 -9.48
CA ALA A 115 2.12 3.27 -10.33
C ALA A 115 1.85 4.75 -10.08
N THR A 116 0.98 5.33 -10.91
CA THR A 116 0.60 6.74 -10.80
C THR A 116 -0.74 6.90 -10.09
N GLY A 117 -0.99 8.09 -9.54
CA GLY A 117 -2.31 8.46 -9.04
C GLY A 117 -3.38 8.40 -10.12
N ASP A 118 -3.03 8.76 -11.36
CA ASP A 118 -3.94 8.67 -12.50
C ASP A 118 -4.35 7.22 -12.79
N ASP A 119 -3.42 6.26 -12.66
CA ASP A 119 -3.76 4.83 -12.79
C ASP A 119 -4.76 4.40 -11.72
N PHE A 120 -4.59 4.87 -10.48
CA PHE A 120 -5.53 4.58 -9.40
C PHE A 120 -6.90 5.20 -9.68
N LEU A 121 -6.97 6.47 -10.05
CA LEU A 121 -8.23 7.18 -10.32
C LEU A 121 -9.01 6.56 -11.48
N LYS A 122 -8.33 6.12 -12.54
CA LYS A 122 -8.98 5.43 -13.68
C LYS A 122 -9.69 4.14 -13.23
N VAL A 123 -9.04 3.35 -12.39
CA VAL A 123 -9.60 2.05 -11.95
C VAL A 123 -10.64 2.25 -10.85
N ALA A 124 -10.35 3.12 -9.88
CA ALA A 124 -11.16 3.26 -8.67
C ALA A 124 -12.43 4.13 -8.89
N VAL A 125 -12.35 5.14 -9.75
CA VAL A 125 -13.47 6.04 -10.07
C VAL A 125 -14.16 5.66 -11.40
N GLY A 126 -13.50 4.88 -12.26
CA GLY A 126 -14.05 4.50 -13.57
C GLY A 126 -14.09 5.66 -14.58
N LYS A 127 -13.17 6.62 -14.46
CA LYS A 127 -13.00 7.75 -15.40
C LYS A 127 -11.94 7.46 -16.45
#